data_AF-A0A0Q9LFR0-F1
#
_entry.id   AF-A0A0Q9LFR0-F1
#
_cell.length_a   1.000
_cell.length_b   1.000
_cell.length_c   1.000
_cell.angle_alpha   90.00
_cell.angle_beta   90.00
_cell.angle_gamma   90.00
#
_symmetry.space_group_name_H-M   'P 1'
#
loop_
_entity.id
_entity.type
_entity.pdbx_description
1 polymer ?
#
loop_
_entity_poly.entity_id
_entity_poly.type
_entity_poly.pdbx_seq_one_letter_code
_entity_poly.pdbx_strand_id
1 'polypeptide(L)'
;MEFTSLDYELESMVSKINLDKHPILKENYSIRYSYVVFIYIALKSSKRNNEQILDIMNSYKTAFHITEHDFDKFMDLSSNNETDLLQKGIRLIGYDKNWLLKWKFIEANYCILLLAELLFLNLSNFEQFYHNKIIQLYSDLFEIAPSTTVQIRLILLKILAHENVNSLLENKKLSCLSYFYHIIQEHRNFDLIKQPRVLIIATMSSGKSTVLNALIGKQMFPSENKACTSKIVEFTNNPVLRKEVGVASGTLLDSRRDVTYSDVTDWNHNPDVSRIQLEGRVHSYSELKGHKISFMDTPGTNNSRDREHGEITYNILQTADIDMILYVLNVTNLASEDDSILLKNVLKVALDKNIIFLLNKVDQLDLDADDDMFDSLNIAIKYITDHGVKSPTVIPISAYAASLFTYALEGRELTRKETRDLLSFYSLFQIPEYDMNVIARNLNSSLSISEVKIQSHIDVQVGNIVLSSQSLQKALNKTGIGLLERFLLQLTS
;
A
#
# COMPACT_ATOMS: atom_id res chain seq x y z
N MET A 1 -8.77 24.31 6.74
CA MET A 1 -7.31 24.54 6.82
C MET A 1 -6.72 23.42 5.99
N GLU A 2 -6.02 23.70 4.90
CA GLU A 2 -5.43 22.65 4.07
C GLU A 2 -4.22 22.05 4.77
N PHE A 3 -4.09 20.72 4.73
CA PHE A 3 -2.91 20.02 5.27
C PHE A 3 -1.69 20.29 4.38
N THR A 4 -0.54 20.50 5.02
CA THR A 4 0.73 20.77 4.35
C THR A 4 1.42 19.48 3.89
N SER A 5 2.42 19.59 3.00
CA SER A 5 3.28 18.44 2.62
C SER A 5 3.91 17.75 3.82
N LEU A 6 4.26 18.53 4.85
CA LEU A 6 4.87 18.02 6.08
C LEU A 6 3.87 17.22 6.92
N ASP A 7 2.60 17.64 6.99
CA ASP A 7 1.58 16.90 7.73
C ASP A 7 1.39 15.49 7.16
N TYR A 8 1.41 15.36 5.83
CA TYR A 8 1.34 14.06 5.15
C TYR A 8 2.55 13.18 5.43
N GLU A 9 3.75 13.75 5.37
CA GLU A 9 4.99 13.01 5.63
C GLU A 9 5.01 12.48 7.07
N LEU A 10 4.67 13.34 8.05
CA LEU A 10 4.60 12.94 9.45
C LEU A 10 3.52 11.89 9.70
N GLU A 11 2.35 12.01 9.08
CA GLU A 11 1.27 11.04 9.23
C GLU A 11 1.63 9.68 8.59
N SER A 12 2.32 9.69 7.44
CA SER A 12 2.89 8.49 6.81
C SER A 12 3.93 7.82 7.71
N MET A 13 4.78 8.58 8.40
CA MET A 13 5.71 8.01 9.38
C MET A 13 4.97 7.38 10.58
N VAL A 14 3.89 8.00 11.05
CA VAL A 14 3.09 7.49 12.17
C VAL A 14 2.37 6.19 11.79
N SER A 15 1.94 6.01 10.54
CA SER A 15 1.27 4.79 10.09
C SER A 15 2.24 3.59 9.95
N LYS A 16 3.53 3.85 9.75
CA LYS A 16 4.55 2.82 9.51
C LYS A 16 5.23 2.25 10.77
N ILE A 17 4.83 2.68 11.97
CA ILE A 17 5.48 2.26 13.22
C ILE A 17 5.53 0.72 13.35
N ASN A 18 6.72 0.18 13.64
CA ASN A 18 6.91 -1.27 13.77
C ASN A 18 6.71 -1.76 15.21
N LEU A 19 5.48 -2.17 15.52
CA LEU A 19 5.09 -2.62 16.86
C LEU A 19 5.70 -3.98 17.27
N ASP A 20 6.18 -4.80 16.34
CA ASP A 20 6.73 -6.14 16.64
C ASP A 20 8.08 -6.10 17.37
N LYS A 21 8.78 -4.96 17.28
CA LYS A 21 10.03 -4.69 18.02
C LYS A 21 9.78 -3.85 19.27
N HIS A 22 8.51 -3.59 19.63
CA HIS A 22 8.19 -2.67 20.71
C HIS A 22 8.74 -3.17 22.07
N PRO A 23 9.44 -2.35 22.86
CA PRO A 23 10.07 -2.78 24.11
C PRO A 23 9.11 -3.42 25.13
N ILE A 24 7.84 -3.05 25.11
CA ILE A 24 6.80 -3.57 26.02
C ILE A 24 6.46 -5.04 25.78
N LEU A 25 6.82 -5.62 24.62
CA LEU A 25 6.50 -7.02 24.31
C LEU A 25 7.21 -8.01 25.25
N LYS A 26 8.30 -7.59 25.88
CA LYS A 26 9.05 -8.38 26.88
C LYS A 26 8.33 -8.46 28.23
N GLU A 27 7.33 -7.62 28.44
CA GLU A 27 6.63 -7.49 29.71
C GLU A 27 5.43 -8.41 29.82
N ASN A 28 4.92 -8.59 31.04
CA ASN A 28 3.74 -9.41 31.28
C ASN A 28 2.46 -8.77 30.70
N TYR A 29 1.39 -9.58 30.60
CA TYR A 29 0.11 -9.15 30.03
C TYR A 29 -0.45 -7.87 30.68
N SER A 30 -0.41 -7.77 32.01
CA SER A 30 -0.97 -6.62 32.75
C SER A 30 -0.30 -5.29 32.39
N ILE A 31 1.01 -5.31 32.11
CA ILE A 31 1.75 -4.11 31.71
C ILE A 31 1.42 -3.76 30.26
N ARG A 32 1.40 -4.74 29.36
CA ARG A 32 0.99 -4.53 27.96
C ARG A 32 -0.44 -3.98 27.87
N TYR A 33 -1.36 -4.56 28.63
CA TYR A 33 -2.74 -4.10 28.71
C TYR A 33 -2.84 -2.66 29.23
N SER A 34 -2.17 -2.34 30.35
CA SER A 34 -2.12 -0.97 30.89
C SER A 34 -1.60 0.03 29.87
N TYR A 35 -0.55 -0.35 29.14
CA TYR A 35 0.06 0.49 28.11
C TYR A 35 -0.94 0.82 26.99
N VAL A 36 -1.64 -0.19 26.46
CA VAL A 36 -2.64 -0.02 25.38
C VAL A 36 -3.82 0.81 25.85
N VAL A 37 -4.27 0.67 27.09
CA VAL A 37 -5.34 1.51 27.66
C VAL A 37 -4.95 2.99 27.67
N PHE A 38 -3.71 3.33 28.02
CA PHE A 38 -3.25 4.73 27.96
C PHE A 38 -3.13 5.26 26.52
N ILE A 39 -2.68 4.44 25.58
CA ILE A 39 -2.69 4.78 24.15
C ILE A 39 -4.12 5.13 23.70
N TYR A 40 -5.10 4.29 24.03
CA TYR A 40 -6.51 4.51 23.71
C TYR A 40 -7.04 5.84 24.27
N ILE A 41 -6.79 6.12 25.56
CA ILE A 41 -7.26 7.34 26.23
C ILE A 41 -6.73 8.58 25.50
N ALA A 42 -5.43 8.58 25.15
CA ALA A 42 -4.82 9.70 24.44
C ALA A 42 -5.37 9.86 23.01
N LEU A 43 -5.59 8.75 22.30
CA LEU A 43 -6.20 8.77 20.97
C LEU A 43 -7.63 9.31 21.00
N LYS A 44 -8.44 8.94 21.99
CA LYS A 44 -9.82 9.45 22.14
C LYS A 44 -9.88 10.94 22.46
N SER A 45 -8.84 11.51 23.05
CA SER A 45 -8.73 12.96 23.27
C SER A 45 -8.01 13.69 22.13
N SER A 46 -7.61 13.00 21.07
CA SER A 46 -6.97 13.59 19.89
C SER A 46 -8.00 14.11 18.87
N LYS A 47 -7.55 14.73 17.77
CA LYS A 47 -8.40 15.13 16.64
C LYS A 47 -8.70 13.98 15.65
N ARG A 48 -8.24 12.75 15.94
CA ARG A 48 -8.45 11.58 15.07
C ARG A 48 -9.91 11.14 15.09
N ASN A 49 -10.42 10.66 13.95
CA ASN A 49 -11.76 10.11 13.85
C ASN A 49 -11.83 8.68 14.46
N ASN A 50 -13.04 8.16 14.66
CA ASN A 50 -13.21 6.86 15.32
C ASN A 50 -12.60 5.69 14.54
N GLU A 51 -12.59 5.74 13.21
CA GLU A 51 -12.03 4.67 12.37
C GLU A 51 -10.51 4.66 12.45
N GLN A 52 -9.86 5.83 12.45
CA GLN A 52 -8.42 5.98 12.68
C GLN A 52 -8.02 5.43 14.04
N ILE A 53 -8.80 5.76 15.08
CA ILE A 53 -8.56 5.23 16.42
C ILE A 53 -8.68 3.71 16.39
N LEU A 54 -9.73 3.17 15.78
CA LEU A 54 -9.94 1.72 15.71
C LEU A 54 -8.81 0.99 14.95
N ASP A 55 -8.35 1.51 13.80
CA ASP A 55 -7.22 0.98 13.03
C ASP A 55 -5.92 0.92 13.87
N ILE A 56 -5.58 2.05 14.51
CA ILE A 56 -4.41 2.13 15.37
C ILE A 56 -4.55 1.12 16.53
N MET A 57 -5.71 1.08 17.20
CA MET A 57 -5.94 0.20 18.33
C MET A 57 -5.92 -1.28 17.94
N ASN A 58 -6.44 -1.67 16.78
CA ASN A 58 -6.36 -3.04 16.25
C ASN A 58 -4.91 -3.46 15.99
N SER A 59 -4.06 -2.54 15.55
CA SER A 59 -2.62 -2.78 15.42
C SER A 59 -1.96 -3.08 16.77
N TYR A 60 -2.26 -2.28 17.81
CA TYR A 60 -1.74 -2.54 19.16
C TYR A 60 -2.29 -3.82 19.78
N LYS A 61 -3.60 -4.10 19.61
CA LYS A 61 -4.26 -5.32 20.09
C LYS A 61 -3.56 -6.56 19.57
N THR A 62 -3.34 -6.59 18.25
CA THR A 62 -2.69 -7.71 17.57
C THR A 62 -1.25 -7.87 18.03
N ALA A 63 -0.46 -6.79 17.97
CA ALA A 63 0.96 -6.82 18.30
C ALA A 63 1.21 -7.17 19.77
N PHE A 64 0.39 -6.65 20.70
CA PHE A 64 0.62 -6.82 22.15
C PHE A 64 -0.14 -8.01 22.74
N HIS A 65 -0.83 -8.77 21.88
CA HIS A 65 -1.62 -9.95 22.25
C HIS A 65 -2.68 -9.65 23.31
N ILE A 66 -3.46 -8.57 23.10
CA ILE A 66 -4.60 -8.22 23.96
C ILE A 66 -5.80 -9.06 23.56
N THR A 67 -6.50 -9.64 24.55
CA THR A 67 -7.69 -10.46 24.28
C THR A 67 -8.86 -9.62 23.77
N GLU A 68 -9.75 -10.22 22.96
CA GLU A 68 -10.96 -9.55 22.46
C GLU A 68 -11.78 -8.93 23.60
N HIS A 69 -12.05 -9.73 24.63
CA HIS A 69 -12.83 -9.31 25.79
C HIS A 69 -12.24 -8.09 26.52
N ASP A 70 -10.92 -8.03 26.67
CA ASP A 70 -10.27 -6.88 27.32
C ASP A 70 -10.14 -5.67 26.38
N PHE A 71 -10.02 -5.91 25.07
CA PHE A 71 -10.05 -4.87 24.04
C PHE A 71 -11.39 -4.12 24.06
N ASP A 72 -12.50 -4.86 24.04
CA ASP A 72 -13.84 -4.29 24.04
C ASP A 72 -14.10 -3.42 25.28
N LYS A 73 -13.64 -3.86 26.46
CA LYS A 73 -13.81 -3.11 27.71
C LYS A 73 -13.27 -1.69 27.67
N PHE A 74 -12.06 -1.47 27.13
CA PHE A 74 -11.52 -0.12 27.07
C PHE A 74 -12.05 0.65 25.87
N MET A 75 -12.42 -0.01 24.77
CA MET A 75 -13.03 0.64 23.61
C MET A 75 -14.41 1.22 23.93
N ASP A 76 -15.10 0.67 24.94
CA ASP A 76 -16.37 1.21 25.47
C ASP A 76 -16.19 2.45 26.37
N LEU A 77 -14.97 2.75 26.82
CA LEU A 77 -14.72 3.91 27.67
C LEU A 77 -14.96 5.20 26.88
N SER A 78 -15.88 6.01 27.39
CA SER A 78 -16.20 7.33 26.83
C SER A 78 -16.34 8.39 27.93
N SER A 79 -15.87 9.60 27.62
CA SER A 79 -16.10 10.80 28.41
C SER A 79 -15.77 12.03 27.59
N ASN A 80 -16.53 13.11 27.79
CA ASN A 80 -16.24 14.43 27.21
C ASN A 80 -15.19 15.21 28.01
N ASN A 81 -14.70 14.66 29.13
CA ASN A 81 -13.68 15.26 29.97
C ASN A 81 -12.47 14.33 30.06
N GLU A 82 -11.31 14.83 29.65
CA GLU A 82 -10.06 14.08 29.62
C GLU A 82 -9.64 13.55 31.00
N THR A 83 -9.92 14.31 32.06
CA THR A 83 -9.62 13.90 33.44
C THR A 83 -10.49 12.72 33.87
N ASP A 84 -11.78 12.75 33.54
CA ASP A 84 -12.70 11.64 33.85
C ASP A 84 -12.38 10.40 33.00
N LEU A 85 -12.05 10.58 31.71
CA LEU A 85 -11.63 9.49 30.83
C LEU A 85 -10.39 8.77 31.39
N LEU A 86 -9.38 9.55 31.80
CA LEU A 86 -8.17 9.03 32.41
C LEU A 86 -8.49 8.25 33.70
N GLN A 87 -9.32 8.81 34.58
CA GLN A 87 -9.72 8.14 35.83
C GLN A 87 -10.46 6.82 35.59
N LYS A 88 -11.36 6.77 34.59
CA LYS A 88 -12.04 5.53 34.21
C LYS A 88 -11.05 4.48 33.69
N GLY A 89 -10.10 4.89 32.86
CA GLY A 89 -9.03 4.00 32.37
C GLY A 89 -8.15 3.45 33.50
N ILE A 90 -7.75 4.31 34.44
CA ILE A 90 -6.99 3.93 35.65
C ILE A 90 -7.77 2.89 36.48
N ARG A 91 -9.08 3.09 36.68
CA ARG A 91 -9.92 2.10 37.38
C ARG A 91 -9.99 0.78 36.61
N LEU A 92 -10.12 0.84 35.28
CA LEU A 92 -10.24 -0.35 34.42
C LEU A 92 -9.00 -1.25 34.48
N ILE A 93 -7.80 -0.67 34.49
CA ILE A 93 -6.55 -1.43 34.59
C ILE A 93 -6.30 -1.97 36.01
N GLY A 94 -7.26 -1.81 36.93
CA GLY A 94 -7.13 -2.27 38.32
C GLY A 94 -6.10 -1.47 39.11
N TYR A 95 -5.89 -0.20 38.76
CA TYR A 95 -5.02 0.72 39.48
C TYR A 95 -5.69 1.15 40.79
N ASP A 96 -5.95 0.19 41.66
CA ASP A 96 -6.52 0.41 42.99
C ASP A 96 -5.43 0.10 44.01
N LYS A 97 -4.84 1.16 44.58
CA LYS A 97 -3.84 1.18 45.68
C LYS A 97 -2.64 0.21 45.63
N ASN A 98 -2.45 -0.58 44.58
CA ASN A 98 -1.31 -1.48 44.40
C ASN A 98 -0.15 -0.75 43.71
N TRP A 99 0.77 -0.27 44.54
CA TRP A 99 1.98 0.46 44.18
C TRP A 99 2.88 -0.21 43.11
N LEU A 100 2.82 -1.54 42.96
CA LEU A 100 3.74 -2.32 42.12
C LEU A 100 3.68 -1.96 40.62
N LEU A 101 2.51 -1.66 40.07
CA LEU A 101 2.35 -1.29 38.65
C LEU A 101 2.85 0.15 38.37
N LYS A 102 2.58 1.10 39.27
CA LYS A 102 3.16 2.46 39.21
C LYS A 102 4.68 2.40 39.27
N TRP A 103 5.22 1.62 40.19
CA TRP A 103 6.65 1.47 40.40
C TRP A 103 7.32 0.84 39.18
N LYS A 104 6.74 -0.20 38.58
CA LYS A 104 7.32 -0.80 37.38
C LYS A 104 7.27 0.11 36.15
N PHE A 105 6.22 0.92 35.97
CA PHE A 105 6.17 1.94 34.90
C PHE A 105 7.23 3.03 35.08
N ILE A 106 7.50 3.44 36.32
CA ILE A 106 8.49 4.47 36.66
C ILE A 106 9.92 3.92 36.59
N GLU A 107 10.19 2.79 37.25
CA GLU A 107 11.54 2.21 37.36
C GLU A 107 12.07 1.67 36.04
N ALA A 108 11.19 1.16 35.16
CA ALA A 108 11.58 0.60 33.87
C ALA A 108 11.53 1.62 32.71
N ASN A 109 11.34 2.91 32.99
CA ASN A 109 11.19 3.98 32.00
C ASN A 109 10.07 3.77 30.98
N TYR A 110 9.11 2.86 31.22
CA TYR A 110 7.93 2.71 30.35
C TYR A 110 7.06 3.95 30.38
N CYS A 111 7.10 4.72 31.47
CA CYS A 111 6.41 5.99 31.53
C CYS A 111 6.94 6.99 30.48
N ILE A 112 8.27 7.00 30.25
CA ILE A 112 8.96 7.81 29.25
C ILE A 112 8.70 7.28 27.84
N LEU A 113 8.77 5.96 27.63
CA LEU A 113 8.47 5.34 26.34
C LEU A 113 7.04 5.64 25.89
N LEU A 114 6.07 5.44 26.78
CA LEU A 114 4.67 5.74 26.50
C LEU A 114 4.46 7.23 26.24
N LEU A 115 5.04 8.12 27.05
CA LEU A 115 4.97 9.56 26.79
C LEU A 115 5.52 9.92 25.39
N ALA A 116 6.64 9.33 24.99
CA ALA A 116 7.20 9.53 23.66
C ALA A 116 6.29 8.99 22.57
N GLU A 117 5.64 7.85 22.78
CA GLU A 117 4.67 7.30 21.82
C GLU A 117 3.41 8.16 21.71
N LEU A 118 2.90 8.69 22.82
CA LEU A 118 1.79 9.64 22.82
C LEU A 118 2.14 10.92 22.05
N LEU A 119 3.36 11.43 22.22
CA LEU A 119 3.86 12.56 21.44
C LEU A 119 4.01 12.16 19.96
N PHE A 120 4.56 10.99 19.67
CA PHE A 120 4.77 10.47 18.32
C PHE A 120 3.44 10.36 17.54
N LEU A 121 2.39 9.81 18.14
CA LEU A 121 1.06 9.68 17.54
C LEU A 121 0.38 11.03 17.21
N ASN A 122 0.86 12.12 17.82
CA ASN A 122 0.37 13.49 17.62
C ASN A 122 1.33 14.34 16.77
N LEU A 123 2.35 13.76 16.13
CA LEU A 123 3.35 14.52 15.36
C LEU A 123 2.76 15.36 14.24
N SER A 124 1.80 14.82 13.49
CA SER A 124 1.09 15.51 12.41
C SER A 124 0.13 16.60 12.89
N ASN A 125 -0.02 16.77 14.21
CA ASN A 125 -0.89 17.78 14.80
C ASN A 125 -0.10 18.65 15.77
N PHE A 126 0.50 19.72 15.24
CA PHE A 126 1.39 20.62 15.98
C PHE A 126 0.77 21.12 17.29
N GLU A 127 -0.52 21.52 17.28
CA GLU A 127 -1.22 21.96 18.49
C GLU A 127 -1.23 20.86 19.56
N GLN A 128 -1.62 19.63 19.20
CA GLN A 128 -1.66 18.49 20.12
C GLN A 128 -0.26 18.02 20.53
N PHE A 129 0.75 18.17 19.67
CA PHE A 129 2.12 17.80 20.01
C PHE A 129 2.69 18.67 21.16
N TYR A 130 2.42 19.98 21.13
CA TYR A 130 2.89 20.93 22.15
C TYR A 130 1.91 21.13 23.32
N HIS A 131 0.61 21.09 23.05
CA HIS A 131 -0.46 21.41 23.98
C HIS A 131 -1.53 20.30 23.96
N ASN A 132 -1.30 19.24 24.75
CA ASN A 132 -2.28 18.17 24.93
C ASN A 132 -2.49 17.90 26.43
N LYS A 133 -3.74 18.06 26.85
CA LYS A 133 -4.16 17.92 28.25
C LYS A 133 -4.00 16.50 28.77
N ILE A 134 -4.24 15.46 27.96
CA ILE A 134 -3.99 14.07 28.36
C ILE A 134 -2.50 13.84 28.60
N ILE A 135 -1.63 14.37 27.73
CA ILE A 135 -0.17 14.25 27.90
C ILE A 135 0.28 14.93 29.21
N GLN A 136 -0.31 16.08 29.55
CA GLN A 136 -0.06 16.74 30.83
C GLN A 136 -0.55 15.90 32.01
N LEU A 137 -1.81 15.45 32.00
CA LEU A 137 -2.38 14.60 33.07
C LEU A 137 -1.58 13.30 33.26
N TYR A 138 -1.11 12.70 32.17
CA TYR A 138 -0.24 11.54 32.19
C TYR A 138 1.11 11.85 32.83
N SER A 139 1.73 12.98 32.46
CA SER A 139 2.99 13.43 33.06
C SER A 139 2.85 13.64 34.57
N ASP A 140 1.74 14.24 35.00
CA ASP A 140 1.44 14.46 36.42
C ASP A 140 1.23 13.13 37.17
N LEU A 141 0.50 12.17 36.57
CA LEU A 141 0.24 10.84 37.14
C LEU A 141 1.54 10.06 37.46
N PHE A 142 2.51 10.15 36.56
CA PHE A 142 3.80 9.46 36.65
C PHE A 142 4.95 10.34 37.15
N GLU A 143 4.66 11.54 37.64
CA GLU A 143 5.65 12.48 38.21
C GLU A 143 6.80 12.79 37.23
N ILE A 144 6.49 12.91 35.94
CA ILE A 144 7.45 13.24 34.89
C ILE A 144 7.70 14.76 34.92
N ALA A 145 8.95 15.15 35.12
CA ALA A 145 9.33 16.57 35.15
C ALA A 145 9.05 17.26 33.79
N PRO A 146 8.56 18.50 33.76
CA PRO A 146 8.31 19.24 32.52
C PRO A 146 9.54 19.33 31.60
N SER A 147 10.74 19.45 32.19
CA SER A 147 12.01 19.46 31.45
C SER A 147 12.27 18.15 30.70
N THR A 148 11.84 17.01 31.26
CA THR A 148 11.94 15.71 30.60
C THR A 148 10.99 15.62 29.41
N THR A 149 9.75 16.09 29.54
CA THR A 149 8.80 16.16 28.41
C THR A 149 9.33 17.02 27.26
N VAL A 150 9.94 18.17 27.58
CA VAL A 150 10.61 19.03 26.58
C VAL A 150 11.78 18.30 25.91
N GLN A 151 12.61 17.59 26.68
CA GLN A 151 13.72 16.79 26.13
C GLN A 151 13.24 15.69 25.19
N ILE A 152 12.15 14.98 25.53
CA ILE A 152 11.58 13.94 24.66
C ILE A 152 11.10 14.54 23.33
N ARG A 153 10.38 15.67 23.37
CA ARG A 153 9.96 16.37 22.15
C ARG A 153 11.15 16.76 21.28
N LEU A 154 12.19 17.35 21.88
CA LEU A 154 13.40 17.73 21.17
C LEU A 154 14.09 16.51 20.54
N ILE A 155 14.16 15.39 21.24
CA ILE A 155 14.73 14.15 20.69
C ILE A 155 13.90 13.66 19.50
N LEU A 156 12.57 13.58 19.61
CA LEU A 156 11.72 13.15 18.50
C LEU A 156 11.91 14.06 17.27
N LEU A 157 11.89 15.38 17.47
CA LEU A 157 12.11 16.35 16.38
C LEU A 157 13.51 16.21 15.77
N LYS A 158 14.55 15.98 16.59
CA LYS A 158 15.91 15.74 16.10
C LYS A 158 16.03 14.45 15.32
N ILE A 159 15.36 13.37 15.76
CA ILE A 159 15.33 12.10 15.03
C ILE A 159 14.69 12.29 13.65
N LEU A 160 13.56 13.01 13.60
CA LEU A 160 12.87 13.36 12.35
C LEU A 160 13.72 14.26 11.46
N ALA A 161 14.40 15.25 12.02
CA ALA A 161 15.36 16.12 11.32
C ALA A 161 16.70 15.43 11.00
N HIS A 162 16.82 14.13 11.28
CA HIS A 162 17.99 13.31 11.01
C HIS A 162 19.28 13.76 11.70
N GLU A 163 19.13 14.45 12.82
CA GLU A 163 20.26 14.81 13.67
C GLU A 163 20.76 13.58 14.43
N ASN A 164 22.06 13.56 14.72
CA ASN A 164 22.64 12.54 15.58
C ASN A 164 22.18 12.77 17.02
N VAL A 165 21.39 11.82 17.55
CA VAL A 165 20.87 11.84 18.92
C VAL A 165 21.56 10.84 19.84
N ASN A 166 22.61 10.14 19.40
CA ASN A 166 23.23 9.04 20.15
C ASN A 166 23.69 9.48 21.55
N SER A 167 24.30 10.66 21.67
CA SER A 167 24.72 11.22 22.97
C SER A 167 23.55 11.52 23.91
N LEU A 168 22.37 11.86 23.37
CA LEU A 168 21.15 12.06 24.17
C LEU A 168 20.56 10.73 24.63
N LEU A 169 20.70 9.68 23.82
CA LEU A 169 20.21 8.32 24.09
C LEU A 169 21.13 7.52 25.05
N GLU A 170 22.37 7.96 25.29
CA GLU A 170 23.26 7.39 26.32
C GLU A 170 22.71 7.58 27.75
N ASN A 171 21.82 8.56 27.95
CA ASN A 171 21.12 8.72 29.21
C ASN A 171 20.20 7.52 29.46
N LYS A 172 20.46 6.76 30.53
CA LYS A 172 19.67 5.57 30.91
C LYS A 172 18.15 5.81 30.90
N LYS A 173 17.68 6.99 31.33
CA LYS A 173 16.24 7.33 31.37
C LYS A 173 15.63 7.49 29.96
N LEU A 174 16.42 7.94 28.99
CA LEU A 174 15.97 8.24 27.62
C LEU A 174 16.38 7.16 26.61
N SER A 175 17.19 6.18 27.04
CA SER A 175 17.67 5.08 26.20
C SER A 175 16.55 4.29 25.52
N CYS A 176 15.35 4.24 26.11
CA CYS A 176 14.17 3.61 25.52
C CYS A 176 13.72 4.25 24.19
N LEU A 177 14.07 5.54 23.97
CA LEU A 177 13.75 6.27 22.73
C LEU A 177 14.58 5.82 21.52
N SER A 178 15.60 4.99 21.74
CA SER A 178 16.30 4.28 20.65
C SER A 178 15.35 3.49 19.77
N TYR A 179 14.22 3.01 20.31
CA TYR A 179 13.14 2.40 19.55
C TYR A 179 12.65 3.30 18.40
N PHE A 180 12.30 4.57 18.68
CA PHE A 180 11.87 5.52 17.65
C PHE A 180 13.00 5.88 16.68
N TYR A 181 14.23 6.02 17.20
CA TYR A 181 15.39 6.25 16.36
C TYR A 181 15.55 5.13 15.32
N HIS A 182 15.55 3.87 15.74
CA HIS A 182 15.71 2.73 14.83
C HIS A 182 14.57 2.63 13.82
N ILE A 183 13.32 2.84 14.24
CA ILE A 183 12.16 2.83 13.32
C ILE A 183 12.30 3.90 12.24
N ILE A 184 12.59 5.14 12.64
CA ILE A 184 12.71 6.26 11.69
C ILE A 184 13.92 6.05 10.77
N GLN A 185 15.04 5.50 11.26
CA GLN A 185 16.18 5.17 10.41
C GLN A 185 15.87 4.04 9.40
N GLU A 186 15.12 3.01 9.81
CA GLU A 186 14.68 1.93 8.91
C GLU A 186 13.82 2.49 7.76
N HIS A 187 12.86 3.37 8.05
CA HIS A 187 12.05 4.03 7.02
C HIS A 187 12.87 4.95 6.13
N ARG A 188 13.74 5.77 6.72
CA ARG A 188 14.58 6.68 5.96
C ARG A 188 15.50 5.95 4.98
N ASN A 189 16.13 4.86 5.42
CA ASN A 189 17.00 4.08 4.55
C ASN A 189 16.24 3.57 3.33
N PHE A 190 14.96 3.24 3.50
CA PHE A 190 14.08 2.90 2.40
C PHE A 190 13.72 4.12 1.53
N ASP A 191 13.47 5.28 2.12
CA ASP A 191 13.16 6.52 1.39
C ASP A 191 14.33 7.01 0.52
N LEU A 192 15.58 6.76 0.93
CA LEU A 192 16.79 7.06 0.17
C LEU A 192 17.01 6.17 -1.07
N ILE A 193 16.36 5.01 -1.13
CA ILE A 193 16.41 4.14 -2.31
C ILE A 193 15.67 4.86 -3.45
N LYS A 194 16.29 4.90 -4.64
CA LYS A 194 15.64 5.40 -5.86
C LYS A 194 14.28 4.73 -6.01
N GLN A 195 13.26 5.53 -6.28
CA GLN A 195 11.89 5.06 -6.45
C GLN A 195 11.47 5.31 -7.89
N PRO A 196 11.67 4.34 -8.79
CA PRO A 196 11.14 4.47 -10.13
C PRO A 196 9.62 4.55 -10.11
N ARG A 197 9.07 5.45 -10.91
CA ARG A 197 7.64 5.75 -10.94
C ARG A 197 7.06 5.35 -12.29
N VAL A 198 6.16 4.39 -12.25
CA VAL A 198 5.51 3.79 -13.41
C VAL A 198 4.07 4.29 -13.46
N LEU A 199 3.72 4.96 -14.55
CA LEU A 199 2.37 5.47 -14.78
C LEU A 199 1.56 4.47 -15.60
N ILE A 200 0.36 4.09 -15.15
CA ILE A 200 -0.52 3.21 -15.92
C ILE A 200 -1.62 4.04 -16.56
N ILE A 201 -1.70 4.00 -17.88
CA ILE A 201 -2.70 4.72 -18.67
C ILE A 201 -3.54 3.73 -19.46
N ALA A 202 -4.85 3.92 -19.43
CA ALA A 202 -5.77 3.14 -20.24
C ALA A 202 -7.08 3.89 -20.44
N THR A 203 -7.78 3.55 -21.51
CA THR A 203 -9.22 3.81 -21.63
C THR A 203 -10.03 3.01 -20.61
N MET A 204 -11.27 3.44 -20.34
CA MET A 204 -12.17 2.70 -19.45
C MET A 204 -12.34 1.26 -19.92
N SER A 205 -12.46 0.32 -18.98
CA SER A 205 -12.71 -1.10 -19.24
C SER A 205 -11.57 -1.86 -19.95
N SER A 206 -10.42 -1.22 -20.22
CA SER A 206 -9.22 -1.87 -20.77
C SER A 206 -8.46 -2.72 -19.74
N GLY A 207 -8.82 -2.59 -18.46
CA GLY A 207 -8.33 -3.43 -17.37
C GLY A 207 -7.15 -2.85 -16.60
N LYS A 208 -6.99 -1.52 -16.57
CA LYS A 208 -5.96 -0.80 -15.79
C LYS A 208 -5.86 -1.28 -14.34
N SER A 209 -6.95 -1.20 -13.56
CA SER A 209 -6.97 -1.68 -12.17
C SER A 209 -6.66 -3.18 -12.07
N THR A 210 -7.04 -3.97 -13.06
CA THR A 210 -6.73 -5.41 -13.11
C THR A 210 -5.24 -5.66 -13.34
N VAL A 211 -4.57 -4.88 -14.21
CA VAL A 211 -3.11 -4.94 -14.39
C VAL A 211 -2.38 -4.56 -13.10
N LEU A 212 -2.82 -3.48 -12.44
CA LEU A 212 -2.28 -3.07 -11.15
C LEU A 212 -2.43 -4.14 -10.07
N ASN A 213 -3.63 -4.68 -9.91
CA ASN A 213 -3.89 -5.76 -8.96
C ASN A 213 -3.11 -7.04 -9.30
N ALA A 214 -2.82 -7.30 -10.59
CA ALA A 214 -1.98 -8.42 -11.01
C ALA A 214 -0.50 -8.22 -10.63
N LEU A 215 0.07 -7.03 -10.87
CA LEU A 215 1.44 -6.68 -10.48
C LEU A 215 1.64 -6.68 -8.97
N ILE A 216 0.64 -6.24 -8.22
CA ILE A 216 0.68 -6.22 -6.75
C ILE A 216 0.39 -7.61 -6.19
N GLY A 217 -0.46 -8.38 -6.86
CA GLY A 217 -0.95 -9.68 -6.42
C GLY A 217 -2.00 -9.61 -5.31
N LYS A 218 -2.60 -8.43 -5.12
CA LYS A 218 -3.66 -8.16 -4.14
C LYS A 218 -4.76 -7.31 -4.78
N GLN A 219 -5.99 -7.47 -4.32
CA GLN A 219 -7.12 -6.65 -4.75
C GLN A 219 -7.08 -5.33 -3.96
N MET A 220 -6.33 -4.33 -4.42
CA MET A 220 -6.21 -3.02 -3.75
C MET A 220 -6.87 -1.90 -4.56
N PHE A 221 -6.77 -1.96 -5.88
CA PHE A 221 -7.35 -0.96 -6.77
C PHE A 221 -8.79 -1.34 -7.11
N PRO A 222 -9.78 -0.45 -6.87
CA PRO A 222 -11.16 -0.68 -7.27
C PRO A 222 -11.27 -1.03 -8.75
N SER A 223 -11.94 -2.13 -9.04
CA SER A 223 -12.15 -2.65 -10.40
C SER A 223 -13.57 -2.37 -10.91
N GLU A 224 -14.31 -1.46 -10.26
CA GLU A 224 -15.69 -1.17 -10.60
C GLU A 224 -15.81 -0.34 -11.88
N ASN A 225 -16.77 -0.70 -12.74
CA ASN A 225 -17.10 0.03 -13.97
C ASN A 225 -17.78 1.38 -13.73
N LYS A 226 -18.09 1.73 -12.46
CA LYS A 226 -18.55 3.06 -12.08
C LYS A 226 -17.31 3.91 -11.87
N ALA A 227 -17.14 4.92 -12.73
CA ALA A 227 -16.01 5.83 -12.76
C ALA A 227 -15.29 5.98 -11.41
N CYS A 228 -14.09 5.40 -11.30
CA CYS A 228 -13.16 5.76 -10.24
C CYS A 228 -13.00 7.28 -10.29
N THR A 229 -13.18 7.95 -9.15
CA THR A 229 -13.14 9.41 -9.10
C THR A 229 -11.78 9.93 -9.57
N SER A 230 -11.69 11.24 -9.81
CA SER A 230 -10.54 12.00 -10.31
C SER A 230 -9.26 11.96 -9.44
N LYS A 231 -9.09 10.93 -8.59
CA LYS A 231 -7.99 10.81 -7.64
C LYS A 231 -6.79 10.09 -8.21
N ILE A 232 -5.62 10.52 -7.75
CA ILE A 232 -4.36 9.85 -8.02
C ILE A 232 -4.17 8.78 -6.95
N VAL A 233 -4.06 7.52 -7.35
CA VAL A 233 -3.76 6.42 -6.43
C VAL A 233 -2.36 5.90 -6.76
N GLU A 234 -1.45 5.92 -5.79
CA GLU A 234 -0.09 5.45 -5.96
C GLU A 234 0.17 4.29 -5.01
N PHE A 235 0.68 3.17 -5.52
CA PHE A 235 1.14 2.05 -4.70
C PHE A 235 2.65 1.92 -4.82
N THR A 236 3.37 1.97 -3.70
CA THR A 236 4.82 1.75 -3.64
C THR A 236 5.13 0.38 -3.04
N ASN A 237 5.90 -0.42 -3.78
CA ASN A 237 6.41 -1.67 -3.27
C ASN A 237 7.48 -1.40 -2.20
N ASN A 238 7.16 -1.74 -0.96
CA ASN A 238 8.03 -1.61 0.19
C ASN A 238 8.21 -3.01 0.84
N PRO A 239 9.30 -3.73 0.52
CA PRO A 239 9.56 -5.08 1.03
C PRO A 239 9.74 -5.15 2.55
N VAL A 240 9.94 -4.02 3.22
CA VAL A 240 10.14 -3.94 4.68
C VAL A 240 8.80 -3.99 5.44
N LEU A 241 7.72 -3.52 4.83
CA LEU A 241 6.40 -3.49 5.47
C LEU A 241 5.81 -4.89 5.59
N ARG A 242 5.05 -5.15 6.66
CA ARG A 242 4.33 -6.43 6.84
C ARG A 242 2.89 -6.37 6.36
N LYS A 243 2.29 -5.18 6.46
CA LYS A 243 0.92 -4.86 6.09
C LYS A 243 0.93 -3.67 5.16
N GLU A 244 -0.15 -3.52 4.41
CA GLU A 244 -0.39 -2.34 3.61
C GLU A 244 -0.67 -1.15 4.53
N VAL A 245 0.11 -0.08 4.37
CA VAL A 245 -0.17 1.21 4.99
C VAL A 245 -0.66 2.17 3.92
N GLY A 246 -1.44 3.16 4.33
CA GLY A 246 -2.01 4.10 3.39
C GLY A 246 -2.27 5.44 4.01
N VAL A 247 -2.18 6.47 3.17
CA VAL A 247 -2.50 7.85 3.50
C VAL A 247 -3.40 8.40 2.41
N ALA A 248 -4.56 8.93 2.82
CA ALA A 248 -5.43 9.72 1.97
C ALA A 248 -5.25 11.21 2.30
N SER A 249 -5.17 12.02 1.24
CA SER A 249 -4.79 13.42 1.30
C SER A 249 -5.68 14.28 0.42
N GLY A 250 -5.83 15.56 0.78
CA GLY A 250 -6.74 16.52 0.17
C GLY A 250 -7.15 17.59 1.19
N THR A 251 -8.43 17.94 1.24
CA THR A 251 -8.98 18.70 2.38
C THR A 251 -9.14 17.82 3.62
N LEU A 252 -9.11 16.50 3.45
CA LEU A 252 -9.00 15.49 4.48
C LEU A 252 -7.56 14.95 4.58
N LEU A 253 -7.12 14.63 5.79
CA LEU A 253 -5.95 13.80 6.08
C LEU A 253 -6.40 12.55 6.83
N ASP A 254 -6.19 11.40 6.22
CA ASP A 254 -6.45 10.11 6.85
C ASP A 254 -5.31 9.13 6.62
N SER A 255 -5.08 8.23 7.57
CA SER A 255 -4.08 7.18 7.45
C SER A 255 -4.57 5.87 8.07
N ARG A 256 -4.06 4.76 7.54
CA ARG A 256 -4.31 3.40 8.02
C ARG A 256 -3.01 2.63 8.10
N ARG A 257 -2.89 1.78 9.13
CA ARG A 257 -1.76 0.86 9.34
C ARG A 257 -2.01 -0.53 8.74
N ASP A 258 -3.27 -0.83 8.43
CA ASP A 258 -3.70 -2.08 7.80
C ASP A 258 -4.79 -1.78 6.76
N VAL A 259 -4.39 -1.14 5.66
CA VAL A 259 -5.30 -0.71 4.60
C VAL A 259 -5.97 -1.91 3.95
N THR A 260 -7.29 -1.88 3.90
CA THR A 260 -8.09 -2.86 3.16
C THR A 260 -8.58 -2.27 1.83
N TYR A 261 -9.11 -3.15 0.97
CA TYR A 261 -9.83 -2.73 -0.24
C TYR A 261 -10.99 -1.78 0.08
N SER A 262 -11.68 -1.97 1.22
CA SER A 262 -12.77 -1.08 1.64
C SER A 262 -12.25 0.32 1.92
N ASP A 263 -11.16 0.44 2.68
CA ASP A 263 -10.55 1.75 2.99
C ASP A 263 -10.19 2.52 1.72
N VAL A 264 -9.55 1.85 0.74
CA VAL A 264 -9.21 2.47 -0.55
C VAL A 264 -10.48 2.89 -1.29
N THR A 265 -11.52 2.07 -1.25
CA THR A 265 -12.81 2.36 -1.89
C THR A 265 -13.50 3.56 -1.24
N ASP A 266 -13.51 3.63 0.09
CA ASP A 266 -14.11 4.71 0.86
C ASP A 266 -13.37 6.03 0.63
N TRP A 267 -12.04 6.01 0.67
CA TRP A 267 -11.21 7.15 0.29
C TRP A 267 -11.44 7.57 -1.16
N ASN A 268 -11.60 6.61 -2.08
CA ASN A 268 -11.82 6.92 -3.49
C ASN A 268 -13.20 7.57 -3.73
N HIS A 269 -14.22 7.27 -2.91
CA HIS A 269 -15.53 7.91 -3.00
C HIS A 269 -15.62 9.25 -2.25
N ASN A 270 -14.65 9.56 -1.38
CA ASN A 270 -14.67 10.78 -0.58
C ASN A 270 -14.28 12.02 -1.44
N PRO A 271 -15.12 13.05 -1.55
CA PRO A 271 -14.80 14.26 -2.32
C PRO A 271 -13.67 15.09 -1.69
N ASP A 272 -13.42 14.96 -0.39
CA ASP A 272 -12.35 15.66 0.33
C ASP A 272 -10.96 15.03 0.13
N VAL A 273 -10.89 13.89 -0.57
CA VAL A 273 -9.66 13.20 -0.92
C VAL A 273 -9.31 13.48 -2.40
N SER A 274 -8.08 13.90 -2.64
CA SER A 274 -7.52 14.13 -3.98
C SER A 274 -6.43 13.12 -4.35
N ARG A 275 -5.72 12.57 -3.37
CA ARG A 275 -4.66 11.58 -3.58
C ARG A 275 -4.64 10.52 -2.48
N ILE A 276 -4.39 9.28 -2.90
CA ILE A 276 -4.22 8.12 -2.03
C ILE A 276 -2.83 7.56 -2.29
N GLN A 277 -2.02 7.44 -1.24
CA GLN A 277 -0.70 6.82 -1.29
C GLN A 277 -0.74 5.55 -0.46
N LEU A 278 -0.42 4.44 -1.09
CA LEU A 278 -0.36 3.11 -0.51
C LEU A 278 1.09 2.64 -0.53
N GLU A 279 1.50 1.96 0.53
CA GLU A 279 2.76 1.24 0.56
C GLU A 279 2.52 -0.16 1.11
N GLY A 280 3.11 -1.15 0.46
CA GLY A 280 2.92 -2.53 0.85
C GLY A 280 3.84 -3.44 0.07
N ARG A 281 3.64 -4.74 0.21
CA ARG A 281 4.46 -5.72 -0.49
C ARG A 281 3.72 -6.27 -1.69
N VAL A 282 4.41 -6.31 -2.82
CA VAL A 282 3.99 -7.17 -3.94
C VAL A 282 4.04 -8.65 -3.52
N HIS A 283 3.29 -9.48 -4.21
CA HIS A 283 3.22 -10.92 -3.95
C HIS A 283 4.58 -11.63 -3.99
N SER A 284 4.67 -12.74 -3.28
CA SER A 284 5.90 -13.52 -3.04
C SER A 284 6.50 -14.13 -4.32
N TYR A 285 5.67 -14.27 -5.35
CA TYR A 285 6.03 -14.80 -6.66
C TYR A 285 6.45 -13.73 -7.68
N SER A 286 6.36 -12.44 -7.31
CA SER A 286 6.75 -11.33 -8.18
C SER A 286 8.26 -11.27 -8.34
N GLU A 287 8.73 -10.95 -9.56
CA GLU A 287 10.14 -10.63 -9.81
C GLU A 287 10.53 -9.29 -9.16
N LEU A 288 9.55 -8.40 -8.90
CA LEU A 288 9.75 -7.12 -8.22
C LEU A 288 9.94 -7.26 -6.71
N LYS A 289 9.84 -8.46 -6.15
CA LYS A 289 10.04 -8.66 -4.71
C LYS A 289 11.41 -8.15 -4.28
N GLY A 290 11.43 -7.33 -3.23
CA GLY A 290 12.67 -6.72 -2.73
C GLY A 290 13.10 -5.42 -3.42
N HIS A 291 12.41 -4.97 -4.47
CA HIS A 291 12.76 -3.75 -5.21
C HIS A 291 11.77 -2.63 -4.93
N LYS A 292 12.27 -1.41 -4.68
CA LYS A 292 11.41 -0.23 -4.53
C LYS A 292 10.97 0.24 -5.92
N ILE A 293 9.66 0.31 -6.13
CA ILE A 293 9.04 0.80 -7.37
C ILE A 293 7.61 1.27 -7.05
N SER A 294 7.14 2.30 -7.73
CA SER A 294 5.80 2.85 -7.52
C SER A 294 4.95 2.77 -8.78
N PHE A 295 3.71 2.36 -8.59
CA PHE A 295 2.68 2.29 -9.62
C PHE A 295 1.66 3.39 -9.39
N MET A 296 1.49 4.26 -10.38
CA MET A 296 0.52 5.35 -10.35
C MET A 296 -0.67 5.03 -11.23
N ASP A 297 -1.83 4.98 -10.60
CA ASP A 297 -3.12 4.90 -11.24
C ASP A 297 -3.67 6.31 -11.47
N THR A 298 -3.92 6.66 -12.73
CA THR A 298 -4.60 7.91 -13.06
C THR A 298 -6.10 7.68 -13.22
N PRO A 299 -6.94 8.69 -12.97
CA PRO A 299 -8.36 8.62 -13.36
C PRO A 299 -8.47 8.23 -14.84
N GLY A 300 -9.39 7.32 -15.16
CA GLY A 300 -9.67 7.01 -16.56
C GLY A 300 -10.22 8.26 -17.25
N THR A 301 -9.82 8.51 -18.50
CA THR A 301 -10.51 9.49 -19.32
C THR A 301 -11.89 8.93 -19.65
N ASN A 302 -12.88 9.19 -18.80
CA ASN A 302 -14.28 9.05 -19.20
C ASN A 302 -14.44 9.88 -20.47
N ASN A 303 -15.15 9.32 -21.45
CA ASN A 303 -15.68 9.91 -22.68
C ASN A 303 -15.33 11.40 -22.84
N SER A 304 -14.88 11.82 -24.03
CA SER A 304 -14.61 13.20 -24.52
C SER A 304 -15.40 14.42 -23.96
N ARG A 305 -16.45 14.21 -23.15
CA ARG A 305 -17.24 15.15 -22.34
C ARG A 305 -16.64 15.50 -20.97
N ASP A 306 -15.86 14.65 -20.29
CA ASP A 306 -15.25 14.98 -18.98
C ASP A 306 -13.83 15.53 -19.13
N ARG A 307 -13.72 16.84 -19.40
CA ARG A 307 -12.44 17.55 -19.56
C ARG A 307 -11.53 17.43 -18.33
N GLU A 308 -12.11 17.38 -17.13
CA GLU A 308 -11.40 17.40 -15.86
C GLU A 308 -10.50 16.15 -15.65
N HIS A 309 -10.96 14.97 -16.07
CA HIS A 309 -10.16 13.74 -15.98
C HIS A 309 -8.96 13.72 -16.94
N GLY A 310 -9.15 14.28 -18.14
CA GLY A 310 -8.06 14.48 -19.09
C GLY A 310 -7.00 15.40 -18.51
N GLU A 311 -7.41 16.56 -17.99
CA GLU A 311 -6.51 17.57 -17.42
C GLU A 311 -5.63 17.02 -16.29
N ILE A 312 -6.17 16.18 -15.41
CA ILE A 312 -5.39 15.55 -14.34
C ILE A 312 -4.33 14.60 -14.91
N THR A 313 -4.71 13.75 -15.88
CA THR A 313 -3.75 12.84 -16.53
C THR A 313 -2.65 13.62 -17.25
N TYR A 314 -2.99 14.72 -17.93
CA TYR A 314 -1.99 15.59 -18.57
C TYR A 314 -1.10 16.30 -17.56
N ASN A 315 -1.66 16.81 -16.48
CA ASN A 315 -0.90 17.46 -15.43
C ASN A 315 0.12 16.49 -14.83
N ILE A 316 -0.28 15.23 -14.56
CA ILE A 316 0.64 14.19 -14.09
C ILE A 316 1.74 13.93 -15.12
N LEU A 317 1.39 13.76 -16.40
CA LEU A 317 2.38 13.53 -17.46
C LEU A 317 3.40 14.67 -17.60
N GLN A 318 3.00 15.92 -17.30
CA GLN A 318 3.86 17.10 -17.40
C GLN A 318 4.65 17.40 -16.13
N THR A 319 4.11 17.09 -14.95
CA THR A 319 4.65 17.55 -13.67
C THR A 319 5.22 16.44 -12.80
N ALA A 320 4.77 15.20 -12.96
CA ALA A 320 5.26 14.09 -12.18
C ALA A 320 6.55 13.54 -12.80
N ASP A 321 7.51 13.23 -11.93
CA ASP A 321 8.65 12.40 -12.32
C ASP A 321 8.14 10.99 -12.63
N ILE A 322 8.23 10.60 -13.90
CA ILE A 322 7.73 9.34 -14.46
C ILE A 322 8.89 8.75 -15.27
N ASP A 323 9.32 7.56 -14.86
CA ASP A 323 10.38 6.80 -15.52
C ASP A 323 9.84 5.95 -16.69
N MET A 324 8.58 5.49 -16.58
CA MET A 324 7.95 4.61 -17.57
C MET A 324 6.43 4.77 -17.59
N ILE A 325 5.84 4.63 -18.77
CA ILE A 325 4.39 4.57 -18.97
C ILE A 325 4.02 3.15 -19.45
N LEU A 326 3.04 2.54 -18.79
CA LEU A 326 2.37 1.33 -19.24
C LEU A 326 1.04 1.73 -19.87
N TYR A 327 0.95 1.62 -21.20
CA TYR A 327 -0.27 1.92 -21.95
C TYR A 327 -1.07 0.64 -22.18
N VAL A 328 -2.23 0.49 -21.53
CA VAL A 328 -3.04 -0.74 -21.56
C VAL A 328 -4.10 -0.67 -22.65
N LEU A 329 -4.02 -1.59 -23.61
CA LEU A 329 -4.97 -1.78 -24.70
C LEU A 329 -5.83 -3.03 -24.44
N ASN A 330 -7.11 -2.97 -24.77
CA ASN A 330 -7.97 -4.15 -24.79
C ASN A 330 -7.93 -4.81 -26.18
N VAL A 331 -7.41 -6.03 -26.27
CA VAL A 331 -7.28 -6.73 -27.55
C VAL A 331 -8.63 -7.03 -28.22
N THR A 332 -9.70 -7.21 -27.43
CA THR A 332 -11.04 -7.53 -27.97
C THR A 332 -11.79 -6.30 -28.49
N ASN A 333 -11.27 -5.09 -28.23
CA ASN A 333 -11.89 -3.83 -28.59
C ASN A 333 -10.82 -2.80 -28.94
N LEU A 334 -9.92 -3.18 -29.85
CA LEU A 334 -8.83 -2.32 -30.32
C LEU A 334 -9.36 -1.11 -31.09
N ALA A 335 -8.60 -0.01 -31.05
CA ALA A 335 -8.82 1.18 -31.87
C ALA A 335 -10.18 1.87 -31.69
N SER A 336 -10.75 1.85 -30.47
CA SER A 336 -11.90 2.70 -30.15
C SER A 336 -11.57 4.19 -30.31
N GLU A 337 -12.56 5.03 -30.61
CA GLU A 337 -12.35 6.47 -30.79
C GLU A 337 -11.75 7.14 -29.55
N ASP A 338 -12.25 6.78 -28.35
CA ASP A 338 -11.72 7.29 -27.08
C ASP A 338 -10.25 6.89 -26.87
N ASP A 339 -9.87 5.67 -27.26
CA ASP A 339 -8.49 5.18 -27.16
C ASP A 339 -7.56 5.93 -28.11
N SER A 340 -8.00 6.16 -29.36
CA SER A 340 -7.24 6.91 -30.34
C SER A 340 -6.99 8.35 -29.87
N ILE A 341 -8.02 9.00 -29.30
CA ILE A 341 -7.90 10.34 -28.72
C ILE A 341 -6.91 10.33 -27.55
N LEU A 342 -7.04 9.37 -26.62
CA LEU A 342 -6.16 9.25 -25.47
C LEU A 342 -4.71 9.01 -25.90
N LEU A 343 -4.45 8.02 -26.75
CA LEU A 343 -3.11 7.68 -27.24
C LEU A 343 -2.46 8.87 -27.92
N LYS A 344 -3.19 9.53 -28.84
CA LYS A 344 -2.70 10.72 -29.54
C LYS A 344 -2.28 11.82 -28.56
N ASN A 345 -3.02 12.02 -27.49
CA ASN A 345 -2.71 13.07 -26.53
C ASN A 345 -1.59 12.69 -25.57
N VAL A 346 -1.51 11.43 -25.14
CA VAL A 346 -0.38 10.92 -24.35
C VAL A 346 0.92 11.07 -25.13
N LEU A 347 0.93 10.66 -26.40
CA LEU A 347 2.12 10.77 -27.26
C LEU A 347 2.56 12.23 -27.43
N LYS A 348 1.64 13.20 -27.52
CA LYS A 348 2.04 14.64 -27.60
C LYS A 348 2.88 15.11 -26.42
N VAL A 349 2.66 14.57 -25.22
CA VAL A 349 3.32 15.03 -23.98
C VAL A 349 4.39 14.08 -23.46
N ALA A 350 4.44 12.84 -23.98
CA ALA A 350 5.31 11.78 -23.49
C ALA A 350 6.19 11.14 -24.59
N LEU A 351 6.44 11.86 -25.69
CA LEU A 351 7.26 11.39 -26.82
C LEU A 351 8.69 10.98 -26.43
N ASP A 352 9.23 11.57 -25.37
CA ASP A 352 10.56 11.31 -24.81
C ASP A 352 10.55 10.25 -23.70
N LYS A 353 9.37 9.77 -23.29
CA LYS A 353 9.21 8.80 -22.20
C LYS A 353 9.25 7.38 -22.74
N ASN A 354 9.72 6.45 -21.90
CA ASN A 354 9.67 5.02 -22.20
C ASN A 354 8.23 4.52 -22.07
N ILE A 355 7.62 4.11 -23.18
CA ILE A 355 6.25 3.58 -23.20
C ILE A 355 6.28 2.09 -23.56
N ILE A 356 5.66 1.26 -22.72
CA ILE A 356 5.38 -0.15 -23.01
C ILE A 356 3.88 -0.30 -23.23
N PHE A 357 3.51 -0.93 -24.33
CA PHE A 357 2.11 -1.22 -24.66
C PHE A 357 1.73 -2.61 -24.16
N LEU A 358 0.69 -2.68 -23.33
CA LEU A 358 0.17 -3.93 -22.77
C LEU A 358 -1.09 -4.32 -23.53
N LEU A 359 -1.05 -5.42 -24.29
CA LEU A 359 -2.25 -5.97 -24.92
C LEU A 359 -2.91 -6.90 -23.90
N ASN A 360 -3.94 -6.40 -23.22
CA ASN A 360 -4.66 -7.13 -22.19
C ASN A 360 -5.81 -7.94 -22.78
N LYS A 361 -6.24 -8.98 -22.05
CA LYS A 361 -7.34 -9.90 -22.39
C LYS A 361 -7.06 -10.80 -23.59
N VAL A 362 -5.79 -11.13 -23.83
CA VAL A 362 -5.40 -12.07 -24.93
C VAL A 362 -5.98 -13.47 -24.70
N ASP A 363 -6.28 -13.82 -23.45
CA ASP A 363 -7.04 -15.03 -23.10
C ASP A 363 -8.45 -15.11 -23.72
N GLN A 364 -8.99 -14.00 -24.23
CA GLN A 364 -10.33 -13.95 -24.85
C GLN A 364 -10.28 -14.08 -26.37
N LEU A 365 -9.09 -14.16 -26.98
CA LEU A 365 -8.97 -14.46 -28.40
C LEU A 365 -9.27 -15.94 -28.62
N ASP A 366 -10.11 -16.20 -29.63
CA ASP A 366 -10.44 -17.55 -30.08
C ASP A 366 -9.39 -17.98 -31.12
N LEU A 367 -8.61 -19.01 -30.81
CA LEU A 367 -7.58 -19.54 -31.71
C LEU A 367 -8.13 -20.48 -32.79
N ASP A 368 -9.35 -21.00 -32.59
CA ASP A 368 -9.98 -21.96 -33.50
C ASP A 368 -10.91 -21.26 -34.52
N ALA A 369 -11.16 -19.95 -34.33
CA ALA A 369 -11.86 -19.12 -35.30
C ALA A 369 -10.96 -18.81 -36.51
N ASP A 370 -11.56 -18.46 -37.66
CA ASP A 370 -10.86 -18.17 -38.92
C ASP A 370 -9.88 -16.96 -38.83
N ASP A 371 -9.85 -16.24 -37.70
CA ASP A 371 -8.93 -15.14 -37.42
C ASP A 371 -7.68 -15.66 -36.69
N ASP A 372 -6.50 -15.56 -37.33
CA ASP A 372 -5.24 -15.87 -36.67
C ASP A 372 -5.01 -14.89 -35.50
N MET A 373 -4.68 -15.40 -34.30
CA MET A 373 -4.26 -14.58 -33.16
C MET A 373 -3.15 -13.60 -33.56
N PHE A 374 -2.23 -14.02 -34.43
CA PHE A 374 -1.19 -13.14 -34.93
C PHE A 374 -1.74 -11.97 -35.74
N ASP A 375 -2.86 -12.13 -36.45
CA ASP A 375 -3.50 -11.03 -37.17
C ASP A 375 -4.10 -10.01 -36.20
N SER A 376 -4.80 -10.46 -35.16
CA SER A 376 -5.31 -9.57 -34.10
C SER A 376 -4.19 -8.77 -33.41
N LEU A 377 -3.04 -9.41 -33.16
CA LEU A 377 -1.87 -8.76 -32.56
C LEU A 377 -1.16 -7.82 -33.54
N ASN A 378 -1.07 -8.19 -34.82
CA ASN A 378 -0.52 -7.33 -35.87
C ASN A 378 -1.38 -6.09 -36.09
N ILE A 379 -2.71 -6.20 -35.97
CA ILE A 379 -3.63 -5.06 -35.99
C ILE A 379 -3.31 -4.11 -34.83
N ALA A 380 -3.05 -4.63 -33.63
CA ALA A 380 -2.69 -3.80 -32.49
C ALA A 380 -1.34 -3.08 -32.69
N ILE A 381 -0.31 -3.77 -33.21
CA ILE A 381 0.97 -3.15 -33.55
C ILE A 381 0.77 -2.06 -34.60
N LYS A 382 0.03 -2.37 -35.67
CA LYS A 382 -0.26 -1.42 -36.74
C LYS A 382 -0.95 -0.17 -36.21
N TYR A 383 -1.97 -0.35 -35.37
CA TYR A 383 -2.67 0.74 -34.70
C TYR A 383 -1.70 1.66 -33.94
N ILE A 384 -0.78 1.08 -33.15
CA ILE A 384 0.22 1.85 -32.39
C ILE A 384 1.19 2.58 -33.34
N THR A 385 1.65 1.91 -34.41
CA THR A 385 2.57 2.52 -35.38
C THR A 385 1.91 3.62 -36.22
N ASP A 386 0.63 3.49 -36.54
CA ASP A 386 -0.15 4.49 -37.27
C ASP A 386 -0.33 5.78 -36.44
N HIS A 387 -0.24 5.68 -35.10
CA HIS A 387 -0.20 6.83 -34.19
C HIS A 387 1.20 7.46 -34.05
N GLY A 388 2.20 6.94 -34.76
CA GLY A 388 3.54 7.53 -34.86
C GLY A 388 4.60 6.93 -33.93
N VAL A 389 4.28 5.87 -33.20
CA VAL A 389 5.26 5.16 -32.35
C VAL A 389 6.12 4.26 -33.22
N LYS A 390 7.41 4.56 -33.31
CA LYS A 390 8.37 3.74 -34.06
C LYS A 390 8.84 2.58 -33.18
N SER A 391 8.76 1.36 -33.71
CA SER A 391 9.20 0.13 -33.04
C SER A 391 8.61 -0.04 -31.62
N PRO A 392 7.27 -0.11 -31.48
CA PRO A 392 6.63 -0.20 -30.18
C PRO A 392 7.04 -1.47 -29.44
N THR A 393 7.32 -1.35 -28.14
CA THR A 393 7.47 -2.53 -27.27
C THR A 393 6.08 -2.98 -26.82
N VAL A 394 5.68 -4.17 -27.25
CA VAL A 394 4.33 -4.70 -27.02
C VAL A 394 4.40 -5.98 -26.20
N ILE A 395 3.69 -6.03 -25.07
CA ILE A 395 3.63 -7.21 -24.19
C ILE A 395 2.17 -7.70 -24.11
N PRO A 396 1.85 -8.87 -24.69
CA PRO A 396 0.56 -9.51 -24.48
C PRO A 396 0.45 -10.01 -23.04
N ILE A 397 -0.71 -9.80 -22.42
CA ILE A 397 -0.97 -10.21 -21.04
C ILE A 397 -2.40 -10.72 -20.84
N SER A 398 -2.56 -11.56 -19.81
CA SER A 398 -3.84 -11.85 -19.19
C SER A 398 -3.80 -11.46 -17.71
N ALA A 399 -4.11 -10.20 -17.42
CA ALA A 399 -4.00 -9.66 -16.06
C ALA A 399 -4.97 -10.32 -15.08
N TYR A 400 -6.17 -10.69 -15.53
CA TYR A 400 -7.15 -11.33 -14.65
C TYR A 400 -6.75 -12.76 -14.29
N ALA A 401 -6.29 -13.55 -15.27
CA ALA A 401 -5.77 -14.89 -15.00
C ALA A 401 -4.57 -14.83 -14.04
N ALA A 402 -3.63 -13.90 -14.27
CA ALA A 402 -2.48 -13.69 -13.39
C ALA A 402 -2.91 -13.38 -11.96
N SER A 403 -3.88 -12.48 -11.78
CA SER A 403 -4.42 -12.14 -10.46
C SER A 403 -4.99 -13.38 -9.75
N LEU A 404 -5.79 -14.20 -10.44
CA LEU A 404 -6.40 -15.40 -9.85
C LEU A 404 -5.36 -16.46 -9.46
N PHE A 405 -4.37 -16.71 -10.33
CA PHE A 405 -3.29 -17.64 -9.99
C PHE A 405 -2.49 -17.15 -8.79
N THR A 406 -2.17 -15.86 -8.72
CA THR A 406 -1.48 -15.25 -7.58
C THR A 406 -2.32 -15.35 -6.30
N TYR A 407 -3.62 -15.06 -6.34
CA TYR A 407 -4.49 -15.18 -5.17
C TYR A 407 -4.53 -16.61 -4.63
N ALA A 408 -4.63 -17.61 -5.50
CA ALA A 408 -4.58 -19.02 -5.09
C ALA A 408 -3.21 -19.38 -4.48
N LEU A 409 -2.11 -18.95 -5.10
CA LEU A 409 -0.75 -19.20 -4.62
C LEU A 409 -0.46 -18.54 -3.26
N GLU A 410 -1.02 -17.36 -3.00
CA GLU A 410 -0.93 -16.66 -1.71
C GLU A 410 -1.92 -17.19 -0.66
N GLY A 411 -2.70 -18.23 -0.99
CA GLY A 411 -3.65 -18.85 -0.07
C GLY A 411 -4.90 -18.01 0.24
N ARG A 412 -5.22 -17.02 -0.60
CA ARG A 412 -6.45 -16.24 -0.48
C ARG A 412 -7.66 -17.10 -0.84
N GLU A 413 -8.71 -17.03 -0.03
CA GLU A 413 -9.99 -17.64 -0.38
C GLU A 413 -10.60 -16.97 -1.62
N LEU A 414 -10.90 -17.79 -2.62
CA LEU A 414 -11.55 -17.37 -3.86
C LEU A 414 -13.06 -17.50 -3.74
N THR A 415 -13.79 -16.55 -4.31
CA THR A 415 -15.23 -16.66 -4.53
C THR A 415 -15.56 -17.80 -5.49
N ARG A 416 -16.83 -18.22 -5.54
CA ARG A 416 -17.29 -19.25 -6.49
C ARG A 416 -17.00 -18.88 -7.95
N LYS A 417 -17.18 -17.60 -8.31
CA LYS A 417 -16.88 -17.10 -9.65
C LYS A 417 -15.37 -17.15 -9.93
N GLU A 418 -14.56 -16.58 -9.04
CA GLU A 418 -13.10 -16.61 -9.18
C GLU A 418 -12.54 -18.04 -9.27
N THR A 419 -13.10 -18.98 -8.50
CA THR A 419 -12.71 -20.40 -8.55
C THR A 419 -12.99 -21.00 -9.93
N ARG A 420 -14.19 -20.78 -10.49
CA ARG A 420 -14.55 -21.28 -11.82
C ARG A 420 -13.66 -20.66 -12.89
N ASP A 421 -13.47 -19.35 -12.83
CA ASP A 421 -12.71 -18.60 -13.83
C ASP A 421 -11.21 -19.02 -13.75
N LEU A 422 -10.66 -19.25 -12.54
CA LEU A 422 -9.31 -19.79 -12.35
C LEU A 422 -9.13 -21.16 -13.01
N LEU A 423 -10.06 -22.10 -12.78
CA LEU A 423 -9.98 -23.44 -13.38
C LEU A 423 -10.06 -23.39 -14.91
N SER A 424 -10.87 -22.47 -15.45
CA SER A 424 -10.95 -22.21 -16.89
C SER A 424 -9.61 -21.70 -17.43
N PHE A 425 -9.04 -20.66 -16.82
CA PHE A 425 -7.73 -20.14 -17.23
C PHE A 425 -6.61 -21.16 -17.04
N TYR A 426 -6.64 -21.92 -15.96
CA TYR A 426 -5.64 -22.95 -15.71
C TYR A 426 -5.59 -23.96 -16.85
N SER A 427 -6.76 -24.37 -17.35
CA SER A 427 -6.89 -25.25 -18.52
C SER A 427 -6.39 -24.57 -19.79
N LEU A 428 -6.79 -23.30 -20.02
CA LEU A 428 -6.36 -22.48 -21.15
C LEU A 428 -4.84 -22.37 -21.24
N PHE A 429 -4.17 -21.99 -20.15
CA PHE A 429 -2.72 -21.82 -20.10
C PHE A 429 -1.94 -23.16 -20.09
N GLN A 430 -2.61 -24.32 -20.15
CA GLN A 430 -1.90 -25.57 -20.51
C GLN A 430 -1.60 -25.63 -22.02
N ILE A 431 -2.39 -24.96 -22.85
CA ILE A 431 -2.24 -24.90 -24.30
C ILE A 431 -0.99 -24.07 -24.64
N PRO A 432 0.00 -24.60 -25.39
CA PRO A 432 1.24 -23.88 -25.72
C PRO A 432 1.05 -22.55 -26.44
N GLU A 433 0.02 -22.46 -27.28
CA GLU A 433 -0.32 -21.30 -28.11
C GLU A 433 -0.73 -20.08 -27.26
N TYR A 434 -1.26 -20.31 -26.05
CA TYR A 434 -1.60 -19.25 -25.09
C TYR A 434 -0.41 -18.83 -24.19
N ASP A 435 0.83 -19.22 -24.50
CA ASP A 435 2.01 -18.71 -23.79
C ASP A 435 2.34 -17.28 -24.24
N MET A 436 1.93 -16.31 -23.44
CA MET A 436 2.12 -14.89 -23.73
C MET A 436 3.61 -14.51 -23.89
N ASN A 437 4.54 -15.26 -23.28
CA ASN A 437 5.96 -14.99 -23.46
C ASN A 437 6.42 -15.37 -24.88
N VAL A 438 5.92 -16.49 -25.40
CA VAL A 438 6.21 -16.94 -26.77
C VAL A 438 5.61 -15.94 -27.76
N ILE A 439 4.36 -15.53 -27.54
CA ILE A 439 3.70 -14.50 -28.34
C ILE A 439 4.52 -13.19 -28.31
N ALA A 440 4.92 -12.71 -27.13
CA ALA A 440 5.71 -11.50 -26.98
C ALA A 440 7.01 -11.54 -27.77
N ARG A 441 7.74 -12.67 -27.74
CA ARG A 441 8.98 -12.86 -28.50
C ARG A 441 8.76 -12.80 -30.01
N ASN A 442 7.65 -13.33 -30.50
CA ASN A 442 7.32 -13.25 -31.92
C ASN A 442 7.00 -11.81 -32.34
N LEU A 443 6.37 -11.02 -31.45
CA LEU A 443 6.10 -9.60 -31.69
C LEU A 443 7.36 -8.73 -31.57
N ASN A 444 8.32 -9.11 -30.71
CA ASN A 444 9.55 -8.36 -30.48
C ASN A 444 10.77 -9.32 -30.52
N SER A 445 11.39 -9.43 -31.69
CA SER A 445 12.47 -10.40 -31.96
C SER A 445 13.73 -10.25 -31.09
N SER A 446 13.90 -9.12 -30.39
CA SER A 446 15.01 -8.84 -29.49
C SER A 446 14.77 -9.23 -28.01
N LEU A 447 13.59 -9.74 -27.67
CA LEU A 447 13.25 -10.11 -26.29
C LEU A 447 14.00 -11.35 -25.79
N SER A 448 14.87 -11.17 -24.80
CA SER A 448 15.44 -12.28 -24.03
C SER A 448 14.45 -12.75 -22.95
N ILE A 449 14.11 -14.04 -22.94
CA ILE A 449 13.29 -14.65 -21.89
C ILE A 449 14.18 -15.59 -21.09
N SER A 450 14.36 -15.29 -19.80
CA SER A 450 15.01 -16.18 -18.84
C SER A 450 14.01 -17.18 -18.26
N GLU A 451 14.50 -18.38 -17.92
CA GLU A 451 13.70 -19.38 -17.21
C GLU A 451 13.30 -18.88 -15.82
N VAL A 452 12.03 -19.12 -15.44
CA VAL A 452 11.53 -18.82 -14.09
C VAL A 452 12.06 -19.85 -13.11
N LYS A 453 12.58 -19.39 -11.98
CA LYS A 453 12.86 -20.26 -10.83
C LYS A 453 11.54 -20.61 -10.14
N ILE A 454 11.03 -21.81 -10.42
CA ILE A 454 9.85 -22.36 -9.75
C ILE A 454 10.18 -22.59 -8.27
N GLN A 455 9.40 -22.02 -7.37
CA GLN A 455 9.60 -22.11 -5.92
C GLN A 455 8.65 -23.14 -5.32
N SER A 456 9.19 -24.06 -4.50
CA SER A 456 8.48 -25.04 -3.66
C SER A 456 7.51 -26.00 -4.37
N HIS A 457 7.10 -27.07 -3.68
CA HIS A 457 6.03 -27.98 -4.11
C HIS A 457 5.06 -28.12 -2.93
N ILE A 458 3.93 -27.42 -3.01
CA ILE A 458 2.88 -27.45 -2.00
C ILE A 458 1.55 -27.65 -2.74
N ASP A 459 0.63 -28.34 -2.09
CA ASP A 459 -0.74 -28.52 -2.57
C ASP A 459 -1.56 -27.25 -2.30
N VAL A 460 -2.21 -26.74 -3.35
CA VAL A 460 -3.07 -25.55 -3.32
C VAL A 460 -4.50 -25.98 -3.55
N GLN A 461 -5.36 -25.76 -2.56
CA GLN A 461 -6.78 -26.05 -2.66
C GLN A 461 -7.48 -24.98 -3.51
N VAL A 462 -8.12 -25.38 -4.60
CA VAL A 462 -8.92 -24.50 -5.47
C VAL A 462 -10.32 -25.09 -5.62
N GLY A 463 -11.26 -24.60 -4.82
CA GLY A 463 -12.59 -25.19 -4.71
C GLY A 463 -12.51 -26.63 -4.21
N ASN A 464 -12.96 -27.58 -5.04
CA ASN A 464 -12.94 -29.02 -4.71
C ASN A 464 -11.73 -29.77 -5.31
N ILE A 465 -10.80 -29.04 -5.94
CA ILE A 465 -9.65 -29.63 -6.64
C ILE A 465 -8.37 -29.19 -5.92
N VAL A 466 -7.37 -30.08 -5.92
CA VAL A 466 -6.02 -29.77 -5.45
C VAL A 466 -5.11 -29.61 -6.67
N LEU A 467 -4.46 -28.46 -6.77
CA LEU A 467 -3.47 -28.15 -7.79
C LEU A 467 -2.09 -27.99 -7.15
N SER A 468 -1.02 -28.34 -7.85
CA SER A 468 0.33 -28.09 -7.33
C SER A 468 0.69 -26.61 -7.45
N SER A 469 1.39 -26.06 -6.46
CA SER A 469 1.94 -24.70 -6.52
C SER A 469 2.86 -24.51 -7.74
N GLN A 470 3.54 -25.57 -8.19
CA GLN A 470 4.41 -25.54 -9.37
C GLN A 470 3.63 -25.37 -10.66
N SER A 471 2.52 -26.09 -10.84
CA SER A 471 1.71 -25.97 -12.05
C SER A 471 0.98 -24.63 -12.12
N LEU A 472 0.54 -24.09 -10.99
CA LEU A 472 0.01 -22.73 -10.90
C LEU A 472 1.06 -21.67 -11.22
N GLN A 473 2.30 -21.80 -10.73
CA GLN A 473 3.40 -20.90 -11.09
C GLN A 473 3.74 -20.96 -12.59
N LYS A 474 3.71 -22.15 -13.20
CA LYS A 474 3.89 -22.29 -14.65
C LYS A 474 2.78 -21.58 -15.42
N ALA A 475 1.52 -21.75 -15.01
CA ALA A 475 0.39 -21.04 -15.61
C ALA A 475 0.51 -19.52 -15.42
N LEU A 476 0.86 -19.05 -14.23
CA LEU A 476 1.13 -17.65 -13.93
C LEU A 476 2.22 -17.07 -14.83
N ASN A 477 3.34 -17.78 -15.02
CA ASN A 477 4.41 -17.32 -15.90
C ASN A 477 3.93 -17.11 -17.34
N LYS A 478 3.05 -17.99 -17.84
CA LYS A 478 2.50 -17.89 -19.20
C LYS A 478 1.55 -16.69 -19.41
N THR A 479 1.12 -16.01 -18.35
CA THR A 479 0.19 -14.86 -18.45
C THR A 479 0.84 -13.57 -18.95
N GLY A 480 2.17 -13.51 -19.05
CA GLY A 480 2.92 -12.33 -19.51
C GLY A 480 3.22 -11.28 -18.43
N ILE A 481 2.60 -11.37 -17.24
CA ILE A 481 2.88 -10.43 -16.13
C ILE A 481 4.34 -10.54 -15.64
N GLY A 482 4.89 -11.74 -15.50
CA GLY A 482 6.29 -11.92 -15.10
C GLY A 482 7.28 -11.33 -16.12
N LEU A 483 6.94 -11.35 -17.42
CA LEU A 483 7.73 -10.67 -18.44
C LEU A 483 7.70 -9.14 -18.27
N LEU A 484 6.52 -8.58 -18.03
CA LEU A 484 6.36 -7.15 -17.70
C LEU A 484 7.19 -6.76 -16.46
N GLU A 485 7.13 -7.54 -15.39
CA GLU A 485 7.93 -7.27 -14.17
C GLU A 485 9.43 -7.20 -14.46
N ARG A 486 9.96 -8.03 -15.37
CA ARG A 486 11.38 -8.00 -15.75
C ARG A 486 11.77 -6.72 -16.50
N PHE A 487 10.87 -6.14 -17.29
CA PHE A 487 11.07 -4.82 -17.88
C PHE A 487 11.13 -3.74 -16.80
N LEU A 488 10.22 -3.82 -15.84
CA LEU A 488 10.13 -2.87 -14.74
C LEU A 488 11.38 -2.93 -13.83
N LEU A 489 11.95 -4.12 -13.62
CA LEU A 489 13.20 -4.28 -12.85
C LEU A 489 14.37 -3.48 -13.41
N GLN A 490 14.44 -3.25 -14.72
CA GLN A 490 15.50 -2.45 -15.35
C GLN A 490 15.49 -0.99 -14.89
N LEU A 491 14.39 -0.51 -14.32
CA LEU A 491 14.30 0.84 -13.74
C LEU A 491 14.91 0.92 -12.34
N THR A 492 14.98 -0.23 -11.66
CA THR A 492 15.40 -0.36 -10.25
C THR A 492 16.89 -0.65 -10.08
N SER A 493 17.58 -0.97 -11.17
CA SER A 493 19.01 -1.28 -11.23
C SER A 493 19.92 -0.06 -11.13
#